data_AF-A0A1S3QBN9-F1
#
_entry.id   AF-A0A1S3QBN9-F1
#
_cell.length_a   1.000
_cell.length_b   1.000
_cell.length_c   1.000
_cell.angle_alpha   90.00
_cell.angle_beta   90.00
_cell.angle_gamma   90.00
#
_symmetry.space_group_name_H-M   'P 1'
#
loop_
_entity.id
_entity.type
_entity.pdbx_description
1 polymer ?
#
loop_
_entity_poly.entity_id
_entity_poly.type
_entity_poly.pdbx_seq_one_letter_code
_entity_poly.pdbx_strand_id
1 'polypeptide(L)'
;FVFLCSLRSEYHVFSLCTETNAGRINCYWPNPLVENYIIRIHKHFFSNCTLERVILVDPPDDTLTILILIPVFLTLAMIALVVWCSKRSDILA
;
A
#
# COMPACT_ATOMS: atom_id res chain seq x y z
N PHE A 1 -8.88 -15.78 2.96
CA PHE A 1 -7.90 -15.61 1.85
C PHE A 1 -8.29 -16.33 0.56
N VAL A 2 -8.51 -17.65 0.53
CA VAL A 2 -8.90 -18.38 -0.71
C VAL A 2 -10.20 -17.84 -1.35
N PHE A 3 -11.23 -17.57 -0.53
CA PHE A 3 -12.53 -17.07 -1.00
C PHE A 3 -12.46 -15.70 -1.71
N LEU A 4 -11.58 -14.81 -1.25
CA LEU A 4 -11.32 -13.51 -1.90
C LEU A 4 -10.56 -13.67 -3.22
N CYS A 5 -9.74 -14.71 -3.37
CA CYS A 5 -9.03 -15.00 -4.61
C CYS A 5 -9.99 -15.47 -5.72
N SER A 6 -10.97 -16.30 -5.37
CA SER A 6 -12.04 -16.72 -6.29
C SER A 6 -12.84 -15.51 -6.79
N LEU A 7 -13.28 -14.61 -5.90
CA LEU A 7 -13.99 -13.39 -6.30
C LEU A 7 -13.14 -12.47 -7.18
N ARG A 8 -11.83 -12.36 -6.91
CA ARG A 8 -10.89 -11.57 -7.73
C ARG A 8 -10.80 -12.11 -9.16
N SER A 9 -10.72 -13.43 -9.33
CA SER A 9 -10.66 -14.06 -10.65
C SER A 9 -11.94 -13.81 -11.45
N GLU A 10 -13.10 -14.03 -10.85
CA GLU A 10 -14.40 -13.81 -11.52
C GLU A 10 -14.58 -12.33 -11.90
N TYR A 11 -14.20 -11.42 -11.00
CA TYR A 11 -14.31 -9.98 -11.25
C TYR A 11 -13.35 -9.50 -12.35
N HIS A 12 -12.17 -10.13 -12.45
CA HIS A 12 -11.22 -9.89 -13.54
C HIS A 12 -11.79 -10.35 -14.89
N VAL A 13 -12.35 -11.56 -14.97
CA VAL A 13 -13.00 -12.08 -16.19
C VAL A 13 -14.17 -11.19 -16.60
N PHE A 14 -14.99 -10.76 -15.64
CA PHE A 14 -16.06 -9.79 -15.87
C PHE A 14 -15.54 -8.47 -16.47
N SER A 15 -14.48 -7.90 -15.90
CA SER A 15 -13.90 -6.64 -16.36
C SER A 15 -13.36 -6.77 -17.79
N LEU A 16 -12.58 -7.82 -18.07
CA LEU A 16 -12.06 -8.13 -19.40
C LEU A 16 -13.18 -8.35 -20.44
N CYS A 17 -14.27 -8.98 -20.02
CA CYS A 17 -15.44 -9.15 -20.88
C CYS A 17 -16.06 -7.80 -21.24
N THR A 18 -16.22 -6.88 -20.28
CA THR A 18 -16.76 -5.53 -20.58
C THR A 18 -15.83 -4.71 -21.47
N GLU A 19 -14.51 -4.82 -21.29
CA GLU A 19 -13.50 -4.17 -22.12
C GLU A 19 -13.52 -4.71 -23.55
N THR A 20 -13.52 -6.04 -23.70
CA THR A 20 -13.57 -6.70 -25.01
C THR A 20 -14.86 -6.35 -25.76
N ASN A 21 -16.00 -6.30 -25.07
CA ASN A 21 -17.26 -5.92 -25.68
C ASN A 21 -17.28 -4.44 -26.08
N ALA A 22 -16.72 -3.53 -25.27
CA ALA A 22 -16.54 -2.13 -25.65
C ALA A 22 -15.69 -2.00 -26.91
N GLY A 23 -14.57 -2.74 -26.99
CA GLY A 23 -13.74 -2.82 -28.19
C GLY A 23 -14.47 -3.34 -29.42
N ARG A 24 -15.31 -4.38 -29.27
CA ARG A 24 -16.11 -4.95 -30.38
C ARG A 24 -17.11 -3.96 -30.98
N ILE A 25 -17.66 -3.07 -30.16
CA ILE A 25 -18.60 -2.04 -30.60
C ILE A 25 -17.91 -0.68 -30.88
N ASN A 26 -16.57 -0.66 -30.95
CA ASN A 26 -15.75 0.55 -31.14
C ASN A 26 -16.03 1.66 -30.11
N CYS A 27 -16.35 1.29 -28.88
CA CYS A 27 -16.53 2.20 -27.76
C CYS A 27 -15.31 2.16 -26.83
N TYR A 28 -15.00 3.29 -26.21
CA TYR A 28 -13.92 3.36 -25.22
C TYR A 28 -14.32 2.63 -23.93
N TRP A 29 -13.33 2.02 -23.27
CA TRP A 29 -13.47 1.47 -21.93
C TRP A 29 -12.53 2.24 -20.99
N PRO A 30 -13.01 2.72 -19.82
CA PRO A 30 -14.38 2.64 -19.33
C PRO A 30 -15.32 3.66 -20.01
N ASN A 31 -16.63 3.43 -19.91
CA ASN A 31 -17.68 4.35 -20.38
C ASN A 31 -18.84 4.42 -19.37
N PRO A 32 -19.73 5.43 -19.46
CA PRO A 32 -20.80 5.63 -18.47
C PRO A 32 -21.77 4.45 -18.33
N LEU A 33 -21.96 3.67 -19.40
CA LEU A 33 -22.81 2.47 -19.37
C LEU A 33 -22.16 1.38 -18.51
N VAL A 34 -20.88 1.10 -18.73
CA VAL A 34 -20.10 0.14 -17.94
C VAL A 34 -19.97 0.59 -16.49
N GLU A 35 -19.75 1.88 -16.25
CA GLU A 35 -19.66 2.45 -14.90
C GLU A 35 -20.95 2.23 -14.10
N ASN A 36 -22.12 2.58 -14.67
CA ASN A 36 -23.40 2.36 -14.02
C ASN A 36 -23.68 0.86 -13.77
N TYR A 37 -23.27 0.00 -14.72
CA TYR A 37 -23.40 -1.44 -14.58
C TYR A 37 -22.54 -1.99 -13.42
N ILE A 38 -21.28 -1.57 -13.34
CA ILE A 38 -20.36 -1.93 -12.24
C ILE A 38 -20.92 -1.46 -10.89
N ILE A 39 -21.46 -0.25 -10.80
CA ILE A 39 -22.06 0.29 -9.57
C ILE A 39 -23.27 -0.55 -9.15
N ARG A 40 -24.13 -0.99 -10.07
CA ARG A 40 -25.27 -1.85 -9.75
C ARG A 40 -24.84 -3.21 -9.23
N ILE A 41 -23.86 -3.85 -9.88
CA ILE A 41 -23.25 -5.11 -9.42
C ILE A 41 -22.73 -4.93 -7.99
N HIS A 42 -22.01 -3.83 -7.73
CA HIS A 42 -21.48 -3.54 -6.39
C HIS A 42 -22.56 -3.32 -5.34
N LYS A 43 -23.61 -2.55 -5.65
CA LYS A 43 -24.74 -2.35 -4.75
C LYS A 43 -25.52 -3.64 -4.49
N HIS A 44 -25.58 -4.55 -5.45
CA HIS A 44 -26.35 -5.79 -5.30
C HIS A 44 -25.57 -6.86 -4.52
N PHE A 45 -24.32 -7.13 -4.92
CA PHE A 45 -23.53 -8.24 -4.38
C PHE A 45 -22.61 -7.84 -3.22
N PHE A 46 -22.18 -6.57 -3.16
CA PHE A 46 -21.19 -6.07 -2.19
C PHE A 46 -21.76 -4.99 -1.25
N SER A 47 -23.08 -4.92 -1.08
CA SER A 47 -23.76 -3.91 -0.23
C SER A 47 -23.32 -3.92 1.24
N ASN A 48 -22.96 -5.10 1.76
CA ASN A 48 -22.57 -5.31 3.15
C ASN A 48 -21.06 -5.57 3.31
N CYS A 49 -20.25 -5.29 2.28
CA CYS A 49 -18.81 -5.36 2.41
C CYS A 49 -18.31 -4.11 3.15
N THR A 50 -17.72 -4.31 4.33
CA THR A 50 -16.91 -3.26 4.96
C THR A 50 -15.65 -3.09 4.14
N LEU A 51 -15.44 -1.89 3.60
CA LEU A 51 -14.21 -1.55 2.93
C LEU A 51 -13.13 -1.46 4.01
N GLU A 52 -12.39 -2.56 4.21
CA GLU A 52 -11.17 -2.56 4.99
C GLU A 52 -10.15 -1.76 4.19
N ARG A 53 -10.28 -0.43 4.29
CA ARG A 53 -9.22 0.46 3.86
C ARG A 53 -8.07 0.11 4.77
N VAL A 54 -7.10 -0.63 4.25
CA VAL A 54 -5.73 -0.51 4.73
C VAL A 54 -5.38 0.94 4.43
N ILE A 55 -5.72 1.83 5.37
CA ILE A 55 -5.39 3.22 5.25
C ILE A 55 -3.87 3.23 5.45
N LEU A 56 -3.12 3.25 4.35
CA LEU A 56 -1.72 3.69 4.38
C LEU A 56 -1.74 5.18 4.68
N VAL A 57 -2.03 5.51 5.95
CA VAL A 57 -1.77 6.83 6.50
C VAL A 57 -0.36 6.78 7.02
N ASP A 58 0.41 7.81 6.71
CA ASP A 58 1.66 8.03 7.39
C ASP A 58 1.40 8.12 8.90
N PRO A 59 2.29 7.56 9.73
CA PRO A 59 2.16 7.69 11.17
C PRO A 59 2.18 9.19 11.55
N PRO A 60 1.55 9.60 12.66
CA PRO A 60 1.51 11.01 13.09
C PRO A 60 2.90 11.67 13.08
N ASP A 61 2.98 12.95 12.71
CA ASP A 61 4.26 13.68 12.51
C ASP A 61 5.22 13.54 13.70
N ASP A 62 4.70 13.55 14.93
CA ASP A 62 5.50 13.36 16.15
C ASP A 62 6.17 11.98 16.21
N THR A 63 5.44 10.93 15.84
CA THR A 63 5.96 9.55 15.83
C THR A 63 6.97 9.33 14.71
N LEU A 64 6.73 9.93 13.53
CA LEU A 64 7.66 9.91 12.42
C LEU A 64 8.97 10.62 12.79
N THR A 65 8.87 11.78 13.46
CA THR A 65 10.02 12.56 13.92
C THR A 65 10.86 11.77 14.91
N ILE A 66 10.24 11.15 15.92
CA ILE A 66 10.95 10.30 16.89
C ILE A 66 11.65 9.13 16.19
N LEU A 67 10.98 8.50 15.21
CA LEU A 67 11.54 7.36 14.48
C LEU A 67 12.78 7.74 13.65
N ILE A 68 12.87 8.97 13.15
CA ILE A 68 14.06 9.49 12.45
C ILE A 68 15.15 9.88 13.46
N LEU A 69 14.76 10.47 14.58
CA LEU A 69 15.68 11.03 15.57
C LEU A 69 16.50 9.94 16.29
N ILE A 70 15.85 8.84 16.67
CA ILE A 70 16.48 7.69 17.37
C ILE A 70 17.70 7.13 16.61
N PRO A 71 17.60 6.70 15.34
CA PRO A 71 18.74 6.14 14.61
C PRO A 71 19.86 7.17 14.37
N VAL A 72 19.53 8.45 14.21
CA VAL A 72 20.55 9.52 14.11
C VAL A 72 21.33 9.64 15.42
N PHE A 73 20.66 9.67 16.57
CA PHE A 73 21.34 9.73 17.85
C PHE A 73 22.17 8.47 18.14
N LEU A 74 21.65 7.29 17.80
CA LEU A 74 22.38 6.03 17.96
C LEU A 74 23.65 5.99 17.11
N THR A 75 23.59 6.44 15.84
CA THR A 75 24.77 6.48 14.96
C THR A 75 25.82 7.46 15.48
N LEU A 76 25.42 8.66 15.93
CA LEU A 76 26.33 9.62 16.55
C LEU A 76 26.99 9.07 17.81
N ALA A 77 26.22 8.41 18.69
CA ALA A 77 26.73 7.78 19.90
C ALA A 77 27.74 6.66 19.58
N MET A 78 27.43 5.81 18.60
CA MET A 78 28.33 4.76 18.14
C MET A 78 29.65 5.32 17.61
N ILE A 79 29.61 6.36 16.77
CA ILE A 79 30.82 7.02 16.24
C ILE A 79 31.64 7.59 17.40
N ALA A 80 31.00 8.30 18.34
CA ALA A 80 31.67 8.87 19.51
C ALA A 80 32.33 7.80 20.39
N LEU A 81 31.64 6.68 20.63
CA LEU A 81 32.17 5.54 21.37
C LEU A 81 33.37 4.91 20.67
N VAL A 82 33.31 4.72 19.35
CA VAL A 82 34.44 4.16 18.58
C VAL A 82 35.66 5.08 18.67
N VAL A 83 35.49 6.39 18.44
CA VAL A 83 36.59 7.36 18.54
C VAL A 83 37.18 7.36 19.96
N TRP A 84 36.32 7.33 20.98
CA TRP A 84 36.77 7.28 22.37
C TRP A 84 37.56 6.00 22.68
N CYS A 85 37.05 4.84 22.25
CA CYS A 85 37.73 3.55 22.43
C CYS A 85 39.05 3.49 21.67
N SER A 86 39.10 3.92 20.41
CA SER A 86 40.34 3.99 19.63
C SER A 86 41.38 4.87 20.31
N LYS A 87 40.99 6.07 20.77
CA LYS A 87 41.93 6.95 21.49
C LYS A 87 42.44 6.33 22.77
N ARG A 88 41.60 5.58 23.50
CA ARG A 88 42.02 4.88 24.73
C ARG A 88 42.95 3.71 24.42
N SER A 89 42.70 2.97 23.35
CA SER A 89 43.57 1.88 22.89
C SER A 89 44.93 2.39 22.42
N ASP A 90 44.98 3.52 21.72
CA ASP A 90 46.23 4.17 21.29
C ASP A 90 47.06 4.71 22.47
N ILE A 91 46.41 5.13 23.57
CA ILE A 91 47.10 5.59 24.79
C ILE A 91 47.65 4.41 25.63
N LEU A 92 47.08 3.22 25.45
CA LEU A 92 47.45 2.00 26.18
C LEU A 92 48.44 1.09 25.40
N ALA A 93 48.73 1.39 24.13
CA ALA A 93 49.73 0.72 23.30
C ALA A 93 51.08 1.46 23.35
#